data_AF-C1MHF9-F1
#
_entry.id   AF-C1MHF9-F1
#
_cell.length_a   1.000
_cell.length_b   1.000
_cell.length_c   1.000
_cell.angle_alpha   90.00
_cell.angle_beta   90.00
_cell.angle_gamma   90.00
#
_symmetry.space_group_name_H-M   'P 1'
#
loop_
_entity.id
_entity.type
_entity.pdbx_description
1 polymer ?
#
loop_
_entity_poly.entity_id
_entity_poly.type
_entity_poly.pdbx_seq_one_letter_code
_entity_poly.pdbx_strand_id
1 'polypeptide(L)'
;MAKQTGELTIVERQVRRMMDARAKEREEELRLENDANALRKAGEARLRELELDGDDDADAANVPVVVELRKMTSIELGMAYAWMRKDEIEYGDDSTKFWSNAAGSVQELFEETHAPGDEALLNSVEPWPKLLGAFARGKPVPVGFAMLKSDGLTVEACGVRQSMRRLGYGRQIAMLCIERARVAAAAGAGPPVYRIDAVPSAVAFWKSLGFRPSKEEDDAYTRVMRKVCGDVSLELAFTGVVNAQTKMVAPVAPEESSDSDSI
;
A
#
# COMPACT_ATOMS: atom_id res chain seq x y z
N MET A 1 -60.20 6.49 23.10
CA MET A 1 -59.23 5.37 23.01
C MET A 1 -57.84 5.97 22.92
N ALA A 2 -57.08 5.97 24.03
CA ALA A 2 -55.72 6.51 24.04
C ALA A 2 -54.76 5.47 23.42
N LYS A 3 -54.10 5.84 22.33
CA LYS A 3 -52.99 5.07 21.76
C LYS A 3 -51.84 5.09 22.76
N GLN A 4 -51.62 3.99 23.48
CA GLN A 4 -50.37 3.76 24.19
C GLN A 4 -49.23 3.76 23.17
N THR A 5 -48.50 4.87 23.12
CA THR A 5 -47.21 4.97 22.44
C THR A 5 -46.23 4.23 23.34
N GLY A 6 -46.03 2.94 23.09
CA GLY A 6 -45.07 2.13 23.83
C GLY A 6 -43.68 2.74 23.68
N GLU A 7 -43.12 3.26 24.77
CA GLU A 7 -41.74 3.71 24.81
C GLU A 7 -40.83 2.51 24.56
N LEU A 8 -39.99 2.61 23.52
CA LEU A 8 -39.00 1.58 23.22
C LEU A 8 -38.04 1.43 24.40
N THR A 9 -37.89 0.19 24.85
CA THR A 9 -36.93 -0.18 25.88
C THR A 9 -35.51 0.21 25.45
N ILE A 10 -34.60 0.30 26.43
CA ILE A 10 -33.18 0.66 26.16
C ILE A 10 -32.56 -0.32 25.14
N VAL A 11 -32.90 -1.61 25.24
CA VAL A 11 -32.44 -2.66 24.32
C VAL A 11 -33.00 -2.46 22.92
N GLU A 12 -34.30 -2.18 22.77
CA GLU A 12 -34.90 -1.94 21.44
C GLU A 12 -34.33 -0.70 20.77
N ARG A 13 -34.04 0.37 21.54
CA ARG A 13 -33.32 1.54 21.03
C ARG A 13 -31.91 1.20 20.57
N GLN A 14 -31.19 0.36 21.30
CA GLN A 14 -29.84 -0.08 20.91
C GLN A 14 -29.87 -0.97 19.66
N VAL A 15 -30.79 -1.94 19.59
CA VAL A 15 -30.97 -2.79 18.39
C VAL A 15 -31.34 -1.94 17.19
N ARG A 16 -32.24 -0.96 17.33
CA ARG A 16 -32.61 -0.06 16.24
C ARG A 16 -31.42 0.75 15.75
N ARG A 17 -30.60 1.31 16.66
CA ARG A 17 -29.36 2.01 16.28
C ARG A 17 -28.37 1.12 15.53
N MET A 18 -28.21 -0.14 15.94
CA MET A 18 -27.34 -1.09 15.24
C MET A 18 -27.88 -1.46 13.86
N MET A 19 -29.19 -1.63 13.73
CA MET A 19 -29.83 -1.92 12.44
C MET A 19 -29.75 -0.73 11.49
N ASP A 20 -29.98 0.49 11.99
CA ASP A 20 -29.84 1.73 11.22
C ASP A 20 -28.39 1.96 10.77
N ALA A 21 -27.41 1.69 11.65
CA ALA A 21 -25.98 1.75 11.31
C ALA A 21 -25.62 0.75 10.20
N ARG A 22 -26.02 -0.52 10.35
CA ARG A 22 -25.82 -1.56 9.32
C ARG A 22 -26.56 -1.30 8.01
N ALA A 23 -27.66 -0.55 8.05
CA ALA A 23 -28.38 -0.14 6.86
C ALA A 23 -27.59 0.93 6.10
N LYS A 24 -27.04 1.92 6.83
CA LYS A 24 -26.18 2.97 6.25
C LYS A 24 -24.88 2.40 5.69
N GLU A 25 -24.21 1.51 6.42
CA GLU A 25 -22.99 0.84 5.95
C GLU A 25 -23.24 0.10 4.63
N ARG A 26 -24.36 -0.64 4.52
CA ARG A 26 -24.73 -1.33 3.28
C ARG A 26 -25.09 -0.37 2.14
N GLU A 27 -25.74 0.74 2.44
CA GLU A 27 -26.06 1.76 1.44
C GLU A 27 -24.78 2.39 0.86
N GLU A 28 -23.80 2.67 1.72
CA GLU A 28 -22.50 3.20 1.33
C GLU A 28 -21.67 2.19 0.53
N GLU A 29 -21.64 0.92 0.97
CA GLU A 29 -20.99 -0.17 0.24
C GLU A 29 -21.58 -0.33 -1.17
N LEU A 30 -22.92 -0.32 -1.29
CA LEU A 30 -23.61 -0.38 -2.58
C LEU A 30 -23.30 0.83 -3.45
N ARG A 31 -23.16 2.03 -2.88
CA ARG A 31 -22.76 3.23 -3.63
C ARG A 31 -21.36 3.05 -4.21
N LEU A 32 -20.39 2.67 -3.39
CA LEU A 32 -19.01 2.43 -3.81
C LEU A 32 -18.92 1.37 -4.90
N GLU A 33 -19.68 0.28 -4.77
CA GLU A 33 -19.72 -0.78 -5.79
C GLU A 33 -20.33 -0.29 -7.11
N ASN A 34 -21.39 0.53 -7.05
CA ASN A 34 -22.01 1.11 -8.24
C ASN A 34 -21.07 2.09 -8.96
N ASP A 35 -20.36 2.92 -8.20
CA ASP A 35 -19.39 3.88 -8.73
C ASP A 35 -18.19 3.17 -9.37
N ALA A 36 -17.63 2.16 -8.70
CA ALA A 36 -16.58 1.32 -9.26
C ALA A 36 -17.03 0.64 -10.56
N ASN A 37 -18.28 0.14 -10.60
CA ASN A 37 -18.86 -0.46 -11.80
C ASN A 37 -19.08 0.54 -12.94
N ALA A 38 -19.45 1.78 -12.63
CA ALA A 38 -19.60 2.85 -13.61
C ALA A 38 -18.24 3.22 -14.22
N LEU A 39 -17.21 3.40 -13.39
CA LEU A 39 -15.84 3.64 -13.84
C LEU A 39 -15.32 2.48 -14.69
N ARG A 40 -15.54 1.23 -14.26
CA ARG A 40 -15.15 0.05 -15.04
C ARG A 40 -15.77 0.06 -16.44
N LYS A 41 -17.07 0.32 -16.56
CA LYS A 41 -17.76 0.40 -17.88
C LYS A 41 -17.16 1.49 -18.76
N ALA A 42 -16.84 2.65 -18.20
CA ALA A 42 -16.17 3.73 -18.93
C ALA A 42 -14.74 3.33 -19.35
N GLY A 43 -13.99 2.69 -18.46
CA GLY A 43 -12.66 2.15 -18.74
C GLY A 43 -12.66 1.09 -19.83
N GLU A 44 -13.62 0.16 -19.81
CA GLU A 44 -13.80 -0.84 -20.87
C GLU A 44 -14.09 -0.18 -22.23
N ALA A 45 -14.93 0.86 -22.26
CA ALA A 45 -15.16 1.62 -23.49
C ALA A 45 -13.86 2.27 -23.99
N ARG A 46 -13.08 2.87 -23.09
CA ARG A 46 -11.81 3.49 -23.44
C ARG A 46 -10.76 2.50 -23.92
N LEU A 47 -10.68 1.31 -23.32
CA LEU A 47 -9.76 0.25 -23.76
C LEU A 47 -10.09 -0.19 -25.19
N ARG A 48 -11.38 -0.30 -25.54
CA ARG A 48 -11.81 -0.61 -26.91
C ARG A 48 -11.44 0.50 -27.90
N GLU A 49 -11.60 1.76 -27.52
CA GLU A 49 -11.19 2.90 -28.37
C GLU A 49 -9.69 2.92 -28.64
N LEU A 50 -8.88 2.47 -27.67
CA LEU A 50 -7.43 2.39 -27.82
C LEU A 50 -6.98 1.16 -28.62
N GLU A 51 -7.91 0.29 -29.04
CA GLU A 51 -7.65 -0.98 -29.73
C GLU A 51 -6.62 -1.86 -28.99
N LEU A 52 -6.55 -1.74 -27.65
CA LEU A 52 -5.64 -2.50 -26.80
C LEU A 52 -6.19 -3.90 -26.52
N ASP A 53 -6.59 -4.59 -27.58
CA ASP A 53 -7.07 -5.98 -27.54
C ASP A 53 -5.91 -6.99 -27.69
N GLY A 54 -4.70 -6.52 -27.98
CA GLY A 54 -3.50 -7.34 -28.19
C GLY A 54 -2.49 -7.27 -27.05
N ASP A 55 -1.95 -8.42 -26.68
CA ASP A 55 -0.73 -8.56 -25.88
C ASP A 55 0.45 -7.87 -26.59
N ASP A 56 0.58 -6.55 -26.41
CA ASP A 56 1.69 -5.72 -26.90
C ASP A 56 3.02 -6.00 -26.16
N ASP A 57 3.35 -7.28 -25.96
CA ASP A 57 4.54 -7.75 -25.25
C ASP A 57 5.57 -8.40 -26.21
N ALA A 58 5.45 -8.17 -27.51
CA ALA A 58 6.30 -8.85 -28.50
C ALA A 58 7.75 -8.32 -28.60
N ASP A 59 8.08 -7.09 -28.21
CA ASP A 59 9.38 -6.49 -28.59
C ASP A 59 10.26 -5.91 -27.46
N ALA A 60 9.99 -6.23 -26.18
CA ALA A 60 10.72 -5.61 -25.06
C ALA A 60 11.90 -6.43 -24.48
N ALA A 61 12.46 -7.40 -25.20
CA ALA A 61 13.47 -8.31 -24.65
C ALA A 61 14.78 -7.63 -24.19
N ASN A 62 15.03 -6.35 -24.55
CA ASN A 62 16.26 -5.63 -24.18
C ASN A 62 16.05 -4.18 -23.69
N VAL A 63 14.80 -3.72 -23.50
CA VAL A 63 14.55 -2.37 -22.99
C VAL A 63 14.28 -2.45 -21.49
N PRO A 64 15.00 -1.69 -20.64
CA PRO A 64 14.72 -1.65 -19.22
C PRO A 64 13.26 -1.28 -18.97
N VAL A 65 12.56 -2.09 -18.19
CA VAL A 65 11.21 -1.76 -17.74
C VAL A 65 11.29 -0.54 -16.83
N VAL A 66 10.73 0.58 -17.30
CA VAL A 66 10.61 1.83 -16.54
C VAL A 66 9.14 2.02 -16.16
N VAL A 67 8.90 2.09 -14.86
CA VAL A 67 7.57 2.31 -14.27
C VAL A 67 7.57 3.63 -13.53
N GLU A 68 6.46 4.35 -13.62
CA GLU A 68 6.15 5.51 -12.81
C GLU A 68 4.95 5.19 -11.91
N LEU A 69 4.99 5.66 -10.66
CA LEU A 69 3.85 5.64 -9.75
C LEU A 69 3.25 7.04 -9.67
N ARG A 70 1.94 7.15 -9.95
CA ARG A 70 1.21 8.41 -9.84
C ARG A 70 -0.25 8.19 -9.47
N LYS A 71 -0.93 9.29 -9.14
CA LYS A 71 -2.40 9.34 -9.03
C LYS A 71 -3.03 8.85 -10.33
N MET A 72 -4.06 8.02 -10.22
CA MET A 72 -4.90 7.66 -11.35
C MET A 72 -5.97 8.72 -11.56
N THR A 73 -6.30 9.00 -12.81
CA THR A 73 -7.56 9.65 -13.16
C THR A 73 -8.72 8.66 -13.02
N SER A 74 -9.96 9.14 -12.99
CA SER A 74 -11.15 8.28 -12.93
C SER A 74 -11.21 7.29 -14.10
N ILE A 75 -10.79 7.71 -15.30
CA ILE A 75 -10.79 6.82 -16.47
C ILE A 75 -9.70 5.76 -16.36
N GLU A 76 -8.52 6.09 -15.83
CA GLU A 76 -7.44 5.12 -15.62
C GLU A 76 -7.76 4.10 -14.54
N LEU A 77 -8.40 4.53 -13.45
CA LEU A 77 -8.93 3.62 -12.45
C LEU A 77 -10.00 2.70 -13.09
N GLY A 78 -10.88 3.26 -13.93
CA GLY A 78 -11.83 2.48 -14.71
C GLY A 78 -11.16 1.41 -15.59
N MET A 79 -10.07 1.77 -16.28
CA MET A 79 -9.27 0.82 -17.05
C MET A 79 -8.60 -0.23 -16.15
N ALA A 80 -8.21 0.16 -14.94
CA ALA A 80 -7.66 -0.76 -13.94
C ALA A 80 -8.69 -1.81 -13.50
N TYR A 81 -9.90 -1.38 -13.15
CA TYR A 81 -11.00 -2.30 -12.83
C TYR A 81 -11.34 -3.25 -13.98
N ALA A 82 -11.25 -2.77 -15.22
CA ALA A 82 -11.53 -3.59 -16.39
C ALA A 82 -10.55 -4.77 -16.52
N TRP A 83 -9.24 -4.52 -16.41
CA TRP A 83 -8.27 -5.62 -16.48
C TRP A 83 -8.26 -6.47 -15.20
N MET A 84 -8.49 -5.90 -14.02
CA MET A 84 -8.61 -6.68 -12.78
C MET A 84 -9.74 -7.71 -12.86
N ARG A 85 -10.89 -7.30 -13.42
CA ARG A 85 -12.02 -8.20 -13.67
C ARG A 85 -11.68 -9.28 -14.69
N LYS A 86 -10.98 -8.92 -15.78
CA LYS A 86 -10.50 -9.88 -16.78
C LYS A 86 -9.57 -10.92 -16.15
N ASP A 87 -8.55 -10.47 -15.42
CA ASP A 87 -7.63 -11.33 -14.68
C ASP A 87 -8.39 -12.25 -13.71
N GLU A 88 -9.39 -11.73 -12.96
CA GLU A 88 -10.20 -12.54 -12.04
C GLU A 88 -10.95 -13.66 -12.76
N ILE A 89 -11.54 -13.37 -13.92
CA ILE A 89 -12.22 -14.38 -14.74
C ILE A 89 -11.22 -15.44 -15.24
N GLU A 90 -10.01 -15.04 -15.62
CA GLU A 90 -8.96 -15.94 -16.12
C GLU A 90 -8.42 -16.89 -15.04
N TYR A 91 -8.45 -16.52 -13.76
CA TYR A 91 -8.06 -17.42 -12.68
C TYR A 91 -9.09 -18.53 -12.39
N GLY A 92 -10.33 -18.39 -12.86
CA GLY A 92 -11.40 -19.37 -12.67
C GLY A 92 -11.98 -19.43 -11.24
N ASP A 93 -12.87 -20.39 -11.01
CA ASP A 93 -13.71 -20.50 -9.81
C ASP A 93 -12.94 -20.81 -8.50
N ASP A 94 -11.71 -21.33 -8.60
CA ASP A 94 -10.84 -21.67 -7.45
C ASP A 94 -10.02 -20.48 -6.94
N SER A 95 -10.12 -19.33 -7.61
CA SER A 95 -9.40 -18.13 -7.22
C SER A 95 -10.20 -17.29 -6.23
N THR A 96 -9.49 -16.73 -5.25
CA THR A 96 -10.07 -15.71 -4.38
C THR A 96 -10.54 -14.57 -5.28
N LYS A 97 -11.85 -14.25 -5.24
CA LYS A 97 -12.49 -13.10 -5.90
C LYS A 97 -12.01 -11.78 -5.30
N PHE A 98 -10.71 -11.62 -5.26
CA PHE A 98 -10.01 -10.57 -4.55
C PHE A 98 -10.40 -9.21 -5.13
N TRP A 99 -10.50 -9.11 -6.47
CA TRP A 99 -10.79 -7.83 -7.13
C TRP A 99 -12.25 -7.45 -7.00
N SER A 100 -13.17 -8.40 -7.18
CA SER A 100 -14.59 -8.14 -6.96
C SER A 100 -14.88 -7.72 -5.51
N ASN A 101 -14.20 -8.34 -4.54
CA ASN A 101 -14.38 -7.99 -3.13
C ASN A 101 -13.66 -6.69 -2.73
N ALA A 102 -12.53 -6.37 -3.35
CA ALA A 102 -11.75 -5.18 -3.03
C ALA A 102 -12.22 -3.92 -3.77
N ALA A 103 -13.10 -4.02 -4.77
CA ALA A 103 -13.49 -2.90 -5.61
C ALA A 103 -14.05 -1.71 -4.81
N GLY A 104 -14.89 -1.97 -3.80
CA GLY A 104 -15.45 -0.95 -2.91
C GLY A 104 -14.37 -0.23 -2.10
N SER A 105 -13.45 -0.96 -1.47
CA SER A 105 -12.34 -0.37 -0.72
C SER A 105 -11.36 0.40 -1.62
N VAL A 106 -11.11 -0.08 -2.85
CA VAL A 106 -10.31 0.67 -3.82
C VAL A 106 -11.01 1.98 -4.20
N GLN A 107 -12.33 1.94 -4.40
CA GLN A 107 -13.13 3.13 -4.74
C GLN A 107 -13.14 4.13 -3.58
N GLU A 108 -13.29 3.66 -2.35
CA GLU A 108 -13.21 4.49 -1.15
C GLU A 108 -11.86 5.21 -1.06
N LEU A 109 -10.75 4.48 -1.21
CA LEU A 109 -9.41 5.09 -1.21
C LEU A 109 -9.21 6.11 -2.35
N PHE A 110 -9.77 5.82 -3.54
CA PHE A 110 -9.74 6.75 -4.66
C PHE A 110 -10.48 8.05 -4.34
N GLU A 111 -11.66 7.94 -3.72
CA GLU A 111 -12.47 9.09 -3.36
C GLU A 111 -11.89 9.89 -2.20
N GLU A 112 -11.27 9.24 -1.20
CA GLU A 112 -10.59 9.95 -0.10
C GLU A 112 -9.41 10.80 -0.61
N THR A 113 -8.76 10.36 -1.68
CA THR A 113 -7.55 11.00 -2.19
C THR A 113 -7.81 11.97 -3.34
N HIS A 114 -9.09 12.25 -3.67
CA HIS A 114 -9.58 13.11 -4.77
C HIS A 114 -8.54 14.14 -5.23
N ALA A 115 -7.73 13.75 -6.20
CA ALA A 115 -6.74 14.61 -6.79
C ALA A 115 -6.63 14.28 -8.29
N PRO A 116 -6.87 15.26 -9.18
CA PRO A 116 -6.67 15.05 -10.60
C PRO A 116 -5.19 14.68 -10.83
N GLY A 117 -4.95 13.74 -11.75
CA GLY A 117 -3.62 13.17 -12.02
C GLY A 117 -2.57 14.16 -12.55
N ASP A 118 -1.43 13.60 -12.96
CA ASP A 118 -0.22 14.23 -13.54
C ASP A 118 0.83 14.87 -12.62
N GLU A 119 0.82 14.59 -11.32
CA GLU A 119 1.99 14.87 -10.47
C GLU A 119 2.79 13.60 -10.18
N ALA A 120 4.03 13.54 -10.69
CA ALA A 120 4.99 12.51 -10.35
C ALA A 120 5.40 12.64 -8.87
N LEU A 121 5.10 11.62 -8.06
CA LEU A 121 5.14 11.73 -6.60
C LEU A 121 6.52 11.51 -5.96
N LEU A 122 7.50 11.03 -6.74
CA LEU A 122 8.81 10.59 -6.21
C LEU A 122 9.57 11.66 -5.43
N ASN A 123 9.28 12.94 -5.64
CA ASN A 123 9.92 14.06 -4.95
C ASN A 123 8.98 14.84 -4.01
N SER A 124 7.73 14.41 -3.83
CA SER A 124 6.79 15.11 -2.96
C SER A 124 7.04 14.78 -1.49
N VAL A 125 7.09 15.84 -0.67
CA VAL A 125 7.15 15.77 0.80
C VAL A 125 5.73 15.69 1.41
N GLU A 126 4.69 15.84 0.58
CA GLU A 126 3.30 15.69 1.01
C GLU A 126 2.92 14.21 1.24
N PRO A 127 1.88 13.92 2.04
CA PRO A 127 1.35 12.58 2.15
C PRO A 127 0.95 12.09 0.75
N TRP A 128 1.63 11.07 0.24
CA TRP A 128 1.23 10.49 -1.03
C TRP A 128 -0.19 9.92 -0.94
N PRO A 129 -0.90 9.86 -2.07
CA PRO A 129 -2.14 9.13 -2.19
C PRO A 129 -2.04 7.71 -1.65
N LYS A 130 -3.10 7.28 -0.98
CA LYS A 130 -3.32 5.90 -0.58
C LYS A 130 -3.53 4.97 -1.78
N LEU A 131 -3.96 5.47 -2.93
CA LEU A 131 -4.11 4.68 -4.15
C LEU A 131 -3.26 5.25 -5.30
N LEU A 132 -2.43 4.39 -5.89
CA LEU A 132 -1.50 4.75 -6.96
C LEU A 132 -1.66 3.80 -8.14
N GLY A 133 -1.62 4.35 -9.35
CA GLY A 133 -1.46 3.58 -10.57
C GLY A 133 0.02 3.45 -10.91
N ALA A 134 0.39 2.29 -11.45
CA ALA A 134 1.71 2.05 -12.02
C ALA A 134 1.62 2.11 -13.53
N PHE A 135 2.38 3.02 -14.14
CA PHE A 135 2.37 3.26 -15.59
C PHE A 135 3.72 2.93 -16.18
N ALA A 136 3.71 2.11 -17.22
CA ALA A 136 4.90 1.82 -17.99
C ALA A 136 5.08 2.87 -19.08
N ARG A 137 6.32 3.28 -19.35
CA ARG A 137 6.60 4.24 -20.42
C ARG A 137 6.03 3.75 -21.75
N GLY A 138 5.25 4.61 -22.41
CA GLY A 138 4.64 4.31 -23.70
C GLY A 138 3.39 3.42 -23.64
N LYS A 139 2.94 2.99 -22.45
CA LYS A 139 1.65 2.31 -22.29
C LYS A 139 0.59 3.33 -21.84
N PRO A 140 -0.54 3.42 -22.55
CA PRO A 140 -1.61 4.36 -22.20
C PRO A 140 -2.51 3.87 -21.04
N VAL A 141 -2.21 2.69 -20.48
CA VAL A 141 -2.99 2.02 -19.45
C VAL A 141 -2.12 1.70 -18.24
N PRO A 142 -2.69 1.69 -17.02
CA PRO A 142 -1.95 1.24 -15.85
C PRO A 142 -1.60 -0.24 -16.00
N VAL A 143 -0.32 -0.58 -15.78
CA VAL A 143 0.21 -1.95 -15.77
C VAL A 143 0.07 -2.61 -14.40
N GLY A 144 -0.21 -1.82 -13.37
CA GLY A 144 -0.40 -2.26 -12.00
C GLY A 144 -0.88 -1.13 -11.11
N PHE A 145 -0.89 -1.37 -9.81
CA PHE A 145 -1.30 -0.39 -8.81
C PHE A 145 -0.64 -0.70 -7.45
N ALA A 146 -0.69 0.28 -6.53
CA ALA A 146 -0.35 0.10 -5.14
C ALA A 146 -1.34 0.85 -4.24
N MET A 147 -1.79 0.17 -3.19
CA MET A 147 -2.60 0.70 -2.09
C MET A 147 -1.75 0.80 -0.84
N LEU A 148 -1.85 1.93 -0.14
CA LEU A 148 -1.04 2.25 1.02
C LEU A 148 -1.93 2.55 2.22
N LYS A 149 -1.47 2.14 3.41
CA LYS A 149 -2.09 2.54 4.66
C LYS A 149 -1.82 4.03 4.92
N SER A 150 -2.51 4.59 5.90
CA SER A 150 -2.41 6.01 6.30
C SER A 150 -1.01 6.43 6.75
N ASP A 151 -0.18 5.48 7.20
CA ASP A 151 1.23 5.74 7.53
C ASP A 151 2.09 6.07 6.31
N GLY A 152 1.62 5.77 5.10
CA GLY A 152 2.37 5.94 3.86
C GLY A 152 3.65 5.09 3.79
N LEU A 153 3.82 4.13 4.70
CA LEU A 153 4.98 3.24 4.81
C LEU A 153 4.59 1.77 4.59
N THR A 154 3.31 1.45 4.73
CA THR A 154 2.79 0.09 4.57
C THR A 154 2.01 -0.01 3.27
N VAL A 155 2.39 -0.96 2.40
CA VAL A 155 1.52 -1.38 1.29
C VAL A 155 0.49 -2.35 1.83
N GLU A 156 -0.78 -1.99 1.68
CA GLU A 156 -1.90 -2.86 1.98
C GLU A 156 -2.12 -3.87 0.85
N ALA A 157 -2.06 -3.40 -0.41
CA ALA A 157 -2.17 -4.26 -1.57
C ALA A 157 -1.34 -3.70 -2.73
N CYS A 158 -0.72 -4.57 -3.52
CA CYS A 158 -0.20 -4.18 -4.83
C CYS A 158 -0.44 -5.30 -5.83
N GLY A 159 -0.66 -4.92 -7.07
CA GLY A 159 -0.92 -5.87 -8.14
C GLY A 159 -0.34 -5.40 -9.46
N VAL A 160 -0.07 -6.37 -10.32
CA VAL A 160 0.32 -6.19 -11.71
C VAL A 160 -0.61 -7.03 -12.55
N ARG A 161 -1.04 -6.46 -13.67
CA ARG A 161 -1.86 -7.14 -14.68
C ARG A 161 -1.22 -8.48 -15.06
N GLN A 162 -2.02 -9.52 -15.20
CA GLN A 162 -1.55 -10.89 -15.38
C GLN A 162 -0.60 -11.05 -16.58
N SER A 163 -0.95 -10.47 -17.74
CA SER A 163 -0.10 -10.50 -18.93
C SER A 163 1.26 -9.84 -18.71
N MET A 164 1.34 -8.86 -17.81
CA MET A 164 2.56 -8.12 -17.47
C MET A 164 3.39 -8.79 -16.36
N ARG A 165 2.97 -9.95 -15.85
CA ARG A 165 3.72 -10.64 -14.80
C ARG A 165 5.00 -11.25 -15.35
N ARG A 166 6.00 -11.37 -14.48
CA ARG A 166 7.35 -11.91 -14.80
C ARG A 166 8.15 -11.08 -15.83
N LEU A 167 7.62 -9.94 -16.28
CA LEU A 167 8.34 -8.99 -17.13
C LEU A 167 9.13 -7.93 -16.35
N GLY A 168 9.10 -7.97 -15.01
CA GLY A 168 9.87 -7.04 -14.16
C GLY A 168 9.08 -5.84 -13.61
N TYR A 169 7.85 -5.59 -14.09
CA TYR A 169 6.99 -4.50 -13.60
C TYR A 169 6.76 -4.56 -12.08
N GLY A 170 6.43 -5.74 -11.54
CA GLY A 170 6.20 -5.90 -10.11
C GLY A 170 7.43 -5.56 -9.26
N ARG A 171 8.63 -5.92 -9.74
CA ARG A 171 9.88 -5.53 -9.08
C ARG A 171 10.07 -4.01 -9.08
N GLN A 172 9.82 -3.35 -10.21
CA GLN A 172 9.95 -1.88 -10.31
C GLN A 172 8.98 -1.16 -9.37
N ILE A 173 7.70 -1.56 -9.36
CA ILE A 173 6.69 -1.01 -8.43
C ILE A 173 7.16 -1.17 -6.99
N ALA A 174 7.56 -2.38 -6.59
CA ALA A 174 8.03 -2.64 -5.24
C ALA A 174 9.25 -1.79 -4.87
N MET A 175 10.21 -1.64 -5.78
CA MET A 175 11.39 -0.79 -5.55
C MET A 175 11.03 0.68 -5.37
N LEU A 176 10.09 1.21 -6.15
CA LEU A 176 9.61 2.59 -6.00
C LEU A 176 8.93 2.81 -4.66
N CYS A 177 8.09 1.87 -4.21
CA CYS A 177 7.46 1.95 -2.89
C CYS A 177 8.48 1.83 -1.74
N ILE A 178 9.48 0.95 -1.86
CA ILE A 178 10.60 0.81 -0.91
C ILE A 178 11.40 2.11 -0.81
N GLU A 179 11.74 2.70 -1.96
CA GLU A 179 12.48 3.95 -2.03
C GLU A 179 11.70 5.09 -1.37
N ARG A 180 10.40 5.18 -1.64
CA ARG A 180 9.51 6.14 -0.98
C ARG A 180 9.44 5.90 0.52
N ALA A 181 9.31 4.66 0.98
CA ALA A 181 9.30 4.36 2.41
C ALA A 181 10.63 4.75 3.10
N ARG A 182 11.76 4.61 2.39
CA ARG A 182 13.06 5.13 2.84
C ARG A 182 13.05 6.65 2.98
N VAL A 183 12.57 7.37 1.96
CA VAL A 183 12.49 8.84 1.98
C VAL A 183 11.55 9.33 3.09
N ALA A 184 10.36 8.73 3.22
CA ALA A 184 9.39 9.07 4.25
C ALA A 184 9.91 8.77 5.66
N ALA A 185 10.58 7.64 5.87
CA ALA A 185 11.23 7.33 7.15
C ALA A 185 12.34 8.34 7.48
N ALA A 186 13.13 8.76 6.49
CA ALA A 186 14.19 9.75 6.68
C ALA A 186 13.65 11.14 7.02
N ALA A 187 12.53 11.55 6.42
CA ALA A 187 11.88 12.82 6.71
C ALA A 187 11.14 12.83 8.07
N GLY A 188 10.61 11.68 8.50
CA GLY A 188 9.80 11.52 9.71
C GLY A 188 10.52 10.94 10.95
N ALA A 189 11.82 10.63 10.86
CA ALA A 189 12.61 9.94 11.91
C ALA A 189 12.01 8.62 12.44
N GLY A 190 11.14 7.96 11.66
CA GLY A 190 10.55 6.66 11.97
C GLY A 190 11.46 5.48 11.58
N PRO A 191 11.18 4.25 12.06
CA PRO A 191 11.96 3.08 11.67
C PRO A 191 11.82 2.86 10.16
N PRO A 192 12.91 2.56 9.43
CA PRO A 192 12.90 2.38 7.98
C PRO A 192 12.34 0.99 7.63
N VAL A 193 11.18 0.62 8.16
CA VAL A 193 10.59 -0.70 7.99
C VAL A 193 9.39 -0.57 7.08
N TYR A 194 9.55 -1.09 5.87
CA TYR A 194 8.48 -1.22 4.91
C TYR A 194 7.75 -2.54 5.13
N ARG A 195 6.42 -2.48 5.16
CA ARG A 195 5.55 -3.61 5.46
C ARG A 195 4.61 -3.90 4.29
N ILE A 196 4.28 -5.18 4.11
CA ILE A 196 3.27 -5.62 3.16
C ILE A 196 2.53 -6.86 3.64
N ASP A 197 1.23 -6.86 3.45
CA ASP A 197 0.36 -8.01 3.68
C ASP A 197 0.31 -8.83 2.38
N ALA A 198 1.06 -9.94 2.33
CA ALA A 198 1.31 -10.69 1.10
C ALA A 198 0.46 -11.95 1.01
N VAL A 199 -0.30 -12.12 -0.08
CA VAL A 199 -0.97 -13.40 -0.37
C VAL A 199 0.05 -14.55 -0.52
N PRO A 200 -0.30 -15.81 -0.17
CA PRO A 200 0.63 -16.94 -0.18
C PRO A 200 1.43 -17.11 -1.47
N SER A 201 0.80 -16.90 -2.63
CA SER A 201 1.42 -17.01 -3.95
C SER A 201 2.49 -15.94 -4.23
N ALA A 202 2.43 -14.78 -3.54
CA ALA A 202 3.36 -13.68 -3.71
C ALA A 202 4.56 -13.73 -2.74
N VAL A 203 4.54 -14.60 -1.72
CA VAL A 203 5.58 -14.66 -0.67
C VAL A 203 6.99 -14.88 -1.26
N ALA A 204 7.12 -15.78 -2.25
CA ALA A 204 8.41 -16.05 -2.89
C ALA A 204 8.97 -14.80 -3.62
N PHE A 205 8.09 -14.03 -4.27
CA PHE A 205 8.44 -12.77 -4.91
C PHE A 205 8.97 -11.77 -3.88
N TRP A 206 8.27 -11.56 -2.76
CA TRP A 206 8.71 -10.63 -1.72
C TRP A 206 10.03 -11.05 -1.06
N LYS A 207 10.22 -12.36 -0.81
CA LYS A 207 11.52 -12.88 -0.34
C LYS A 207 12.65 -12.57 -1.30
N SER A 208 12.43 -12.65 -2.61
CA SER A 208 13.44 -12.31 -3.63
C SER A 208 13.84 -10.83 -3.63
N LEU A 209 13.01 -9.97 -3.04
CA LEU A 209 13.29 -8.55 -2.81
C LEU A 209 13.90 -8.29 -1.42
N GLY A 210 14.21 -9.33 -0.65
CA GLY A 210 14.82 -9.23 0.68
C GLY A 210 13.83 -9.01 1.82
N PHE A 211 12.53 -9.24 1.60
CA PHE A 211 11.56 -9.25 2.70
C PHE A 211 11.68 -10.52 3.52
N ARG A 212 11.34 -10.41 4.80
CA ARG A 212 11.28 -11.52 5.75
C ARG A 212 9.89 -11.57 6.39
N PRO A 213 9.39 -12.77 6.75
CA PRO A 213 8.16 -12.88 7.52
C PRO A 213 8.24 -12.07 8.82
N SER A 214 7.14 -11.41 9.17
CA SER A 214 6.93 -10.81 10.48
C SER A 214 6.78 -11.88 11.55
N LYS A 215 6.92 -11.49 12.82
CA LYS A 215 6.50 -12.32 13.97
C LYS A 215 5.07 -12.02 14.42
N GLU A 216 4.41 -11.05 13.79
CA GLU A 216 2.99 -10.75 14.03
C GLU A 216 2.11 -11.91 13.56
N GLU A 217 0.89 -11.98 14.11
CA GLU A 217 -0.10 -12.95 13.65
C GLU A 217 -0.43 -12.69 12.18
N ASP A 218 -0.25 -13.73 11.37
CA ASP A 218 -0.73 -13.76 9.99
C ASP A 218 -2.26 -13.91 10.03
N ASP A 219 -2.97 -13.23 9.12
CA ASP A 219 -4.38 -13.55 8.88
C ASP A 219 -4.51 -14.85 8.08
N ALA A 220 -5.72 -15.40 7.94
CA ALA A 220 -5.92 -16.69 7.25
C ALA A 220 -5.58 -16.66 5.74
N TYR A 221 -5.46 -15.48 5.15
CA TYR A 221 -5.39 -15.22 3.71
C TYR A 221 -4.11 -14.50 3.27
N THR A 222 -3.36 -13.88 4.18
CA THR A 222 -2.14 -13.12 3.91
C THR A 222 -1.06 -13.43 4.94
N ARG A 223 0.20 -13.16 4.57
CA ARG A 223 1.35 -13.20 5.48
C ARG A 223 1.97 -11.83 5.57
N VAL A 224 2.19 -11.35 6.79
CA VAL A 224 2.80 -10.05 6.98
C VAL A 224 4.30 -10.16 6.69
N MET A 225 4.76 -9.48 5.65
CA MET A 225 6.15 -9.46 5.21
C MET A 225 6.78 -8.08 5.48
N ARG A 226 8.04 -8.05 5.88
CA ARG A 226 8.76 -6.80 6.22
C ARG A 226 10.13 -6.71 5.57
N LYS A 227 10.54 -5.50 5.24
CA LYS A 227 11.89 -5.18 4.75
C LYS A 227 12.42 -3.92 5.44
N VAL A 228 13.70 -3.93 5.79
CA VAL A 228 14.41 -2.74 6.26
C VAL A 228 14.93 -1.96 5.04
N CYS A 229 14.67 -0.66 4.99
CA CYS A 229 14.85 0.22 3.84
C CYS A 229 15.94 1.26 4.13
N GLY A 230 17.21 0.84 4.07
CA GLY A 230 18.38 1.74 4.18
C GLY A 230 19.66 1.03 4.66
N ASP A 231 20.80 1.71 4.51
CA ASP A 231 22.08 1.39 5.17
C ASP A 231 22.12 1.95 6.60
N VAL A 232 21.03 1.78 7.34
CA VAL A 232 20.99 2.23 8.72
C VAL A 232 21.69 1.15 9.53
N SER A 233 22.96 1.38 9.86
CA SER A 233 23.65 0.70 10.96
C SER A 233 22.64 0.41 12.06
N LEU A 234 22.47 -0.87 12.35
CA LEU A 234 21.59 -1.40 13.39
C LEU A 234 22.04 -0.90 14.77
N GLU A 235 21.78 0.36 15.11
CA GLU A 235 21.75 0.83 16.51
C GLU A 235 20.37 0.62 17.16
N LEU A 236 19.62 -0.36 16.66
CA LEU A 236 18.48 -0.95 17.38
C LEU A 236 18.81 -2.36 17.92
N ALA A 237 20.10 -2.65 18.11
CA ALA A 237 20.58 -3.58 19.15
C ALA A 237 20.65 -2.91 20.56
N PHE A 238 20.27 -1.64 20.68
CA PHE A 238 20.41 -0.83 21.90
C PHE A 238 19.17 -0.81 22.81
N THR A 239 18.57 -1.97 23.09
CA THR A 239 17.67 -2.13 24.25
C THR A 239 17.85 -3.49 24.94
N GLY A 240 19.07 -4.04 24.92
CA GLY A 240 19.36 -5.35 25.54
C GLY A 240 20.48 -5.38 26.60
N VAL A 241 21.33 -4.35 26.72
CA VAL A 241 22.49 -4.40 27.63
C VAL A 241 22.66 -3.10 28.45
N VAL A 242 21.58 -2.37 28.70
CA VAL A 242 21.58 -1.30 29.73
C VAL A 242 20.75 -1.78 30.92
N ASN A 243 21.13 -2.92 31.49
CA ASN A 243 20.72 -3.30 32.84
C ASN A 243 21.61 -4.40 33.42
N ALA A 244 22.91 -4.10 33.56
CA ALA A 244 23.72 -4.68 34.62
C ALA A 244 24.97 -3.82 34.81
N GLN A 245 25.20 -3.41 36.05
CA GLN A 245 26.42 -2.77 36.56
C GLN A 245 26.53 -1.25 36.37
N THR A 246 25.57 -0.55 36.96
CA THR A 246 25.94 0.54 37.86
C THR A 246 26.82 -0.04 38.98
N LYS A 247 28.14 0.14 38.90
CA LYS A 247 29.00 0.13 40.09
C LYS A 247 30.05 1.23 39.98
N MET A 248 29.78 2.25 40.78
CA MET A 248 30.59 3.40 41.17
C MET A 248 32.11 3.15 41.18
N VAL A 249 32.87 4.07 40.58
CA VAL A 249 34.08 4.65 41.19
C VAL A 249 34.18 6.13 40.77
N ALA A 250 34.48 6.98 41.74
CA ALA A 250 34.48 8.44 41.74
C ALA A 250 35.57 9.09 40.83
N PRO A 251 35.44 10.38 40.49
CA PRO A 251 36.43 11.13 39.71
C PRO A 251 37.69 11.43 40.53
N VAL A 252 38.86 11.18 39.95
CA VAL A 252 40.15 11.66 40.46
C VAL A 252 40.40 13.06 39.90
N ALA A 253 40.72 14.00 40.78
CA ALA A 253 40.99 15.41 40.52
C ALA A 253 42.29 15.62 39.70
N PRO A 254 42.50 16.80 39.08
CA PRO A 254 43.66 17.06 38.24
C PRO A 254 44.88 17.46 39.09
N GLU A 255 46.06 16.93 38.74
CA GLU A 255 47.33 17.48 39.22
C GLU A 255 47.81 18.59 38.28
N GLU A 256 47.96 19.78 38.85
CA GLU A 256 48.74 20.88 38.30
C GLU A 256 50.25 20.60 38.47
N SER A 257 51.05 20.85 37.43
CA SER A 257 52.40 21.44 37.54
C SER A 257 52.74 22.02 36.16
N SER A 258 52.83 23.34 35.95
CA SER A 258 53.70 24.37 36.51
C SER A 258 55.18 24.17 36.15
N ASP A 259 55.62 24.96 35.17
CA ASP A 259 56.97 25.56 35.00
C ASP A 259 58.16 24.61 34.80
N SER A 260 59.23 24.90 34.05
CA SER A 260 59.80 26.10 33.43
C SER A 260 61.02 25.66 32.59
N ASP A 261 61.53 26.57 31.76
CA ASP A 261 62.91 26.73 31.23
C ASP A 261 62.92 26.89 29.70
N SER A 262 63.05 28.10 29.15
CA SER A 262 64.23 28.99 29.08
C SER A 262 65.38 28.43 28.24
N ILE A 263 65.37 28.74 26.94
CA ILE A 263 66.41 29.40 26.09
C ILE A 263 66.06 29.16 24.62
#